data_AF-A0A5K1GR74-F1
#
_entry.id   AF-A0A5K1GR74-F1
#
_cell.length_a   1.000
_cell.length_b   1.000
_cell.length_c   1.000
_cell.angle_alpha   90.00
_cell.angle_beta   90.00
_cell.angle_gamma   90.00
#
_symmetry.space_group_name_H-M   'P 1'
#
loop_
_entity.id
_entity.type
_entity.pdbx_description
1 polymer ?
#
loop_
_entity_poly.entity_id
_entity_poly.type
_entity_poly.pdbx_seq_one_letter_code
_entity_poly.pdbx_strand_id
1 'polypeptide(L)'
;MEDLNERQKNASVIAVVGMGGLGKSTIAKKLDNSSEVRGYFNKRMWVCVSEKPNLLNLSKKIMEEICVNESGANEFTNGKPVHSKIGNHLKGKRFLLVLDDVWDYKWWNELNGVLQTGGSGSK
;
A
#
# COMPACT_ATOMS: atom_id res chain seq x y z
N MET A 1 -4.95 21.26 29.72
CA MET A 1 -5.55 19.92 29.78
C MET A 1 -5.33 19.33 28.40
N GLU A 2 -4.30 18.48 28.29
CA GLU A 2 -3.91 17.87 27.02
C GLU A 2 -4.84 16.69 26.75
N ASP A 3 -5.83 16.87 25.86
CA ASP A 3 -6.48 15.74 25.22
C ASP A 3 -5.68 15.42 23.96
N LEU A 4 -4.77 14.46 24.12
CA LEU A 4 -4.05 13.76 23.06
C LEU A 4 -5.07 13.12 22.13
N ASN A 5 -5.47 13.84 21.10
CA ASN A 5 -6.14 13.26 19.94
C ASN A 5 -5.09 12.40 19.21
N GLU A 6 -4.82 11.19 19.74
CA GLU A 6 -4.16 10.15 18.97
C GLU A 6 -5.00 9.95 17.72
N ARG A 7 -4.56 10.52 16.60
CA ARG A 7 -5.16 10.23 15.30
C ARG A 7 -5.13 8.73 15.14
N GLN A 8 -6.30 8.11 15.27
CA GLN A 8 -6.44 6.67 15.13
C GLN A 8 -5.87 6.31 13.75
N LYS A 9 -4.74 5.58 13.73
CA LYS A 9 -4.08 5.22 12.48
C LYS A 9 -4.99 4.28 11.72
N ASN A 10 -5.44 4.69 10.54
CA ASN A 10 -6.31 3.85 9.71
C ASN A 10 -5.53 2.68 9.09
N ALA A 11 -4.25 2.91 8.78
CA ALA A 11 -3.34 1.92 8.24
C ALA A 11 -2.20 1.62 9.21
N SER A 12 -1.94 0.33 9.44
CA SER A 12 -0.86 -0.17 10.31
C SER A 12 0.10 -1.05 9.52
N VAL A 13 1.39 -1.04 9.84
CA VAL A 13 2.42 -1.75 9.06
C VAL A 13 2.85 -3.04 9.76
N ILE A 14 3.14 -4.08 8.97
CA ILE A 14 3.80 -5.31 9.42
C ILE A 14 5.07 -5.50 8.58
N ALA A 15 6.22 -5.62 9.23
CA ALA A 15 7.50 -5.86 8.56
C ALA A 15 7.93 -7.33 8.72
N VAL A 16 8.25 -7.98 7.61
CA VAL A 16 8.79 -9.36 7.59
C VAL A 16 10.25 -9.30 7.14
N VAL A 17 11.17 -9.51 8.07
CA VAL A 17 12.62 -9.37 7.84
C VAL A 17 13.32 -10.71 8.07
N GLY A 18 14.37 -10.98 7.29
CA GLY A 18 15.17 -12.18 7.41
C GLY A 18 16.10 -12.36 6.22
N MET A 19 17.02 -13.32 6.32
CA MET A 19 17.99 -13.62 5.26
C MET A 19 17.33 -13.97 3.92
N GLY A 20 18.09 -13.84 2.84
CA GLY A 20 17.68 -14.31 1.51
C GLY A 20 17.36 -15.80 1.52
N GLY A 21 16.42 -16.23 0.68
CA GLY A 21 16.06 -17.65 0.55
C GLY A 21 15.13 -18.23 1.63
N LEU A 22 14.82 -17.50 2.71
CA LEU A 22 13.93 -17.98 3.79
C LEU A 22 12.44 -18.06 3.42
N GLY A 23 12.05 -17.77 2.18
CA GLY A 23 10.66 -17.86 1.73
C GLY A 23 9.72 -16.78 2.28
N LYS A 24 10.24 -15.61 2.69
CA LYS A 24 9.43 -14.48 3.19
C LYS A 24 8.31 -14.09 2.21
N SER A 25 8.67 -13.85 0.95
CA SER A 25 7.72 -13.54 -0.11
C SER A 25 6.77 -14.72 -0.37
N THR A 26 7.22 -15.97 -0.17
CA THR A 26 6.35 -17.15 -0.30
C THR A 26 5.23 -17.16 0.74
N ILE A 27 5.55 -16.85 2.01
CA ILE A 27 4.54 -16.78 3.08
C ILE A 27 3.56 -15.64 2.81
N ALA A 28 4.06 -14.46 2.44
CA ALA A 28 3.22 -13.31 2.13
C ALA A 28 2.28 -13.60 0.94
N LYS A 29 2.75 -14.27 -0.12
CA LYS A 29 1.93 -14.69 -1.27
C LYS A 29 0.85 -15.70 -0.88
N LYS A 30 1.18 -16.66 -0.01
CA LYS A 30 0.18 -17.61 0.51
C LYS A 30 -0.92 -16.90 1.29
N LEU A 31 -0.54 -15.94 2.14
CA LEU A 31 -1.48 -15.16 2.94
C LEU A 31 -2.40 -14.31 2.07
N ASP A 32 -1.87 -13.57 1.10
CA ASP A 32 -2.67 -12.74 0.17
C ASP A 32 -3.71 -13.56 -0.63
N ASN A 33 -3.39 -14.81 -0.95
CA ASN A 33 -4.28 -15.71 -1.68
C ASN A 33 -5.33 -16.42 -0.80
N SER A 34 -5.25 -16.34 0.53
CA SER A 34 -6.22 -16.96 1.43
C SER A 34 -7.60 -16.30 1.34
N SER A 35 -8.66 -17.09 1.42
CA SER A 35 -10.05 -16.59 1.35
C SER A 35 -10.35 -15.50 2.38
N GLU A 36 -9.78 -15.64 3.57
CA GLU A 36 -9.96 -14.78 4.72
C GLU A 36 -9.41 -13.39 4.44
N VAL A 37 -8.17 -13.32 3.93
CA VAL A 37 -7.55 -12.07 3.51
C VAL A 37 -8.28 -11.50 2.31
N ARG A 38 -8.67 -12.34 1.36
CA ARG A 38 -9.36 -11.88 0.16
C ARG A 38 -10.73 -11.27 0.44
N GLY A 39 -11.45 -11.79 1.43
CA GLY A 39 -12.74 -11.28 1.88
C GLY A 39 -12.65 -10.11 2.85
N TYR A 40 -11.55 -9.96 3.58
CA TYR A 40 -11.39 -8.91 4.59
C TYR A 40 -11.03 -7.54 4.02
N PHE A 41 -10.21 -7.51 2.95
CA PHE A 41 -9.74 -6.26 2.31
C PHE A 41 -10.50 -5.95 1.02
N ASN A 42 -11.03 -4.73 0.92
CA ASN A 42 -11.69 -4.24 -0.29
C ASN A 42 -10.71 -4.04 -1.46
N LYS A 43 -9.45 -3.74 -1.13
CA LYS A 43 -8.37 -3.53 -2.10
C LYS A 43 -7.14 -4.28 -1.68
N ARG A 44 -6.47 -4.95 -2.62
CA ARG A 44 -5.17 -5.57 -2.41
C ARG A 44 -4.25 -5.14 -3.54
N MET A 45 -3.05 -4.69 -3.20
CA MET A 45 -2.04 -4.22 -4.16
C MET A 45 -0.72 -4.87 -3.80
N TRP A 46 -0.03 -5.45 -4.78
CA TRP A 46 1.28 -6.06 -4.56
C TRP A 46 2.33 -5.36 -5.41
N VAL A 47 3.26 -4.67 -4.75
CA VAL A 47 4.30 -3.91 -5.44
C VAL A 47 5.67 -4.48 -5.11
N CYS A 48 6.38 -4.95 -6.14
CA CYS A 48 7.81 -5.24 -6.05
C CYS A 48 8.59 -3.92 -6.12
N VAL A 49 9.27 -3.58 -5.02
CA VAL A 49 9.97 -2.30 -4.86
C VAL A 49 11.29 -2.31 -5.63
N SER A 50 12.08 -3.38 -5.52
CA SER A 50 13.41 -3.57 -6.17
C SER A 50 14.41 -2.44 -5.84
N GLU A 51 15.67 -2.54 -6.29
CA GLU A 51 16.71 -1.59 -5.91
C GLU A 51 16.47 -0.15 -6.44
N LYS A 52 16.61 0.84 -5.55
CA LYS A 52 16.53 2.31 -5.81
C LYS A 52 15.16 2.87 -6.24
N PRO A 53 14.07 2.60 -5.51
CA PRO A 53 12.81 3.29 -5.76
C PRO A 53 12.92 4.77 -5.41
N ASN A 54 12.52 5.65 -6.32
CA ASN A 54 12.09 6.99 -5.93
C ASN A 54 10.57 6.96 -5.66
N LEU A 55 10.10 7.87 -4.81
CA LEU A 55 8.70 7.90 -4.37
C LEU A 55 7.71 7.96 -5.55
N LEU A 56 8.06 8.69 -6.62
CA LEU A 56 7.23 8.83 -7.81
C LEU A 56 7.03 7.49 -8.52
N ASN A 57 8.11 6.73 -8.74
CA ASN A 57 8.06 5.42 -9.39
C ASN A 57 7.29 4.41 -8.54
N LEU A 58 7.50 4.41 -7.23
CA LEU A 58 6.75 3.55 -6.32
C LEU A 58 5.25 3.88 -6.37
N SER A 59 4.90 5.17 -6.36
CA SER A 59 3.50 5.60 -6.42
C SER A 59 2.83 5.26 -7.75
N LYS A 60 3.56 5.33 -8.87
CA LYS A 60 3.06 4.86 -10.16
C LYS A 60 2.76 3.37 -10.15
N LYS A 61 3.68 2.53 -9.64
CA LYS A 61 3.45 1.08 -9.48
C LYS A 61 2.23 0.78 -8.61
N ILE A 62 2.06 1.50 -7.49
CA ILE A 62 0.85 1.36 -6.65
C ILE A 62 -0.41 1.74 -7.44
N MET A 63 -0.36 2.82 -8.22
CA MET A 63 -1.48 3.25 -9.03
C MET A 63 -1.82 2.24 -10.14
N GLU A 64 -0.81 1.63 -10.76
CA GLU A 64 -0.99 0.54 -11.72
C GLU A 64 -1.73 -0.64 -11.09
N GLU A 65 -1.32 -1.08 -9.89
CA GLU A 65 -2.02 -2.12 -9.12
C GLU A 65 -3.48 -1.74 -8.80
N ILE A 66 -3.75 -0.47 -8.51
CA ILE A 66 -5.11 0.02 -8.28
C ILE A 66 -5.95 -0.08 -9.57
N CYS A 67 -5.41 0.37 -10.71
CA CYS A 67 -6.09 0.38 -12.01
C CYS A 67 -6.29 -1.02 -12.60
N VAL A 68 -5.36 -1.96 -12.38
CA VAL A 68 -5.54 -3.36 -12.81
C VAL A 68 -6.76 -3.97 -12.11
N ASN A 69 -6.99 -3.58 -10.85
CA ASN A 69 -8.08 -4.10 -10.03
C ASN A 69 -9.40 -3.30 -10.15
N GLU A 70 -9.37 -2.09 -10.70
CA GLU A 70 -10.54 -1.26 -10.98
C GLU A 70 -10.49 -0.89 -12.46
N SER A 71 -11.32 -1.52 -13.29
CA SER A 71 -11.38 -1.50 -14.78
C SER A 71 -11.33 -0.12 -15.51
N GLY A 72 -10.49 0.82 -15.09
CA GLY A 72 -10.51 2.23 -15.44
C GLY A 72 -9.15 2.68 -15.98
N ALA A 73 -9.05 2.77 -17.30
CA ALA A 73 -7.83 3.09 -18.04
C ALA A 73 -7.44 4.59 -18.06
N ASN A 74 -8.08 5.47 -17.28
CA ASN A 74 -7.96 6.93 -17.48
C ASN A 74 -7.39 7.73 -16.29
N GLU A 75 -6.86 7.09 -15.25
CA GLU A 75 -6.38 7.83 -14.09
C GLU A 75 -5.02 8.52 -14.32
N PHE A 76 -4.21 8.13 -15.31
CA PHE A 76 -2.91 8.79 -15.56
C PHE A 76 -3.03 10.15 -16.28
N THR A 77 -4.13 10.44 -16.97
CA THR A 77 -4.29 11.64 -17.82
C THR A 77 -4.83 12.86 -17.08
N ASN A 78 -5.39 12.67 -15.88
CA ASN A 78 -6.25 13.66 -15.23
C ASN A 78 -5.52 14.84 -14.51
N GLY A 79 -4.26 15.12 -14.86
CA GLY A 79 -3.45 16.27 -14.36
C GLY A 79 -3.11 16.30 -12.86
N LYS A 80 -3.84 15.58 -11.99
CA LYS A 80 -3.59 15.53 -10.54
C LYS A 80 -2.32 14.72 -10.21
N PRO A 81 -1.58 15.08 -9.14
CA PRO A 81 -0.46 14.29 -8.65
C PRO A 81 -0.89 12.84 -8.34
N VAL A 82 -0.03 11.88 -8.67
CA VAL A 82 -0.30 10.45 -8.46
C VAL A 82 -0.64 10.11 -7.00
N HIS A 83 0.02 10.78 -6.05
CA HIS A 83 -0.25 10.65 -4.61
C HIS A 83 -1.69 10.98 -4.23
N SER A 84 -2.23 12.08 -4.75
CA SER A 84 -3.61 12.48 -4.47
C SER A 84 -4.61 11.47 -5.04
N LYS A 85 -4.30 10.87 -6.19
CA LYS A 85 -5.14 9.84 -6.80
C LYS A 85 -5.19 8.58 -5.93
N ILE A 86 -4.03 8.07 -5.52
CA ILE A 86 -3.93 6.93 -4.59
C ILE A 86 -4.81 7.18 -3.36
N GLY A 87 -4.67 8.34 -2.71
CA GLY A 87 -5.48 8.67 -1.54
C GLY A 87 -6.99 8.62 -1.80
N ASN A 88 -7.45 9.12 -2.95
CA ASN A 88 -8.86 9.06 -3.32
C ASN A 88 -9.35 7.62 -3.55
N HIS A 89 -8.53 6.77 -4.19
CA HIS A 89 -8.89 5.37 -4.41
C HIS A 89 -8.94 4.56 -3.11
N LEU A 90 -8.10 4.90 -2.14
CA LEU A 90 -8.04 4.24 -0.83
C LEU A 90 -9.05 4.81 0.17
N LYS A 91 -9.54 6.03 -0.03
CA LYS A 91 -10.36 6.76 0.94
C LYS A 91 -11.51 5.93 1.48
N GLY A 92 -11.49 5.67 2.79
CA GLY A 92 -12.53 4.90 3.50
C GLY A 92 -12.60 3.40 3.17
N LYS A 93 -11.80 2.91 2.21
CA LYS A 93 -11.72 1.48 1.85
C LYS A 93 -10.66 0.80 2.71
N ARG A 94 -10.95 -0.41 3.18
CA ARG A 94 -9.94 -1.23 3.85
C ARG A 94 -9.04 -1.84 2.80
N PHE A 95 -7.75 -1.54 2.84
CA PHE A 95 -6.79 -2.04 1.85
C PHE A 95 -5.66 -2.87 2.48
N LEU A 96 -5.05 -3.72 1.66
CA LEU A 96 -3.78 -4.38 1.91
C LEU A 96 -2.77 -3.92 0.84
N LEU A 97 -1.67 -3.30 1.25
CA LEU A 97 -0.55 -2.95 0.37
C LEU A 97 0.67 -3.78 0.75
N VAL A 98 1.06 -4.72 -0.12
CA VAL A 98 2.28 -5.50 0.05
C VAL A 98 3.41 -4.81 -0.70
N LEU A 99 4.46 -4.42 0.03
CA LEU A 99 5.71 -3.91 -0.54
C LEU A 99 6.76 -5.01 -0.42
N ASP A 100 7.00 -5.71 -1.54
CA ASP A 100 7.94 -6.83 -1.62
C ASP A 100 9.33 -6.34 -2.04
N ASP A 101 10.37 -7.02 -1.56
CA ASP A 101 11.78 -6.74 -1.86
C ASP A 101 12.22 -5.28 -1.59
N VAL A 102 12.03 -4.83 -0.35
CA VAL A 102 12.35 -3.46 0.11
C VAL A 102 13.77 -3.39 0.69
N TRP A 103 14.61 -2.56 0.08
CA TRP A 103 16.01 -2.34 0.50
C TRP A 103 16.27 -0.96 1.16
N ASP A 104 15.39 0.01 0.94
CA ASP A 104 15.45 1.36 1.52
C ASP A 104 14.01 1.87 1.74
N TYR A 105 13.80 2.69 2.77
CA TYR A 105 12.52 3.22 3.21
C TYR A 105 12.51 4.76 3.36
N LYS A 106 13.48 5.48 2.80
CA LYS A 106 13.51 6.97 2.83
C LYS A 106 12.21 7.63 2.34
N TRP A 107 11.52 6.99 1.40
CA TRP A 107 10.24 7.44 0.83
C TRP A 107 9.02 7.15 1.73
N TRP A 108 9.20 6.41 2.83
CA TRP A 108 8.10 5.88 3.64
C TRP A 108 7.23 6.98 4.26
N ASN A 109 7.84 8.03 4.83
CA ASN A 109 7.08 9.07 5.52
C ASN A 109 6.10 9.79 4.58
N GLU A 110 6.53 10.07 3.35
CA GLU A 110 5.72 10.71 2.33
C GLU A 110 4.61 9.77 1.82
N LEU A 111 4.93 8.49 1.60
CA LEU A 111 3.92 7.50 1.21
C LEU A 111 2.87 7.29 2.30
N ASN A 112 3.31 7.11 3.54
CA ASN A 112 2.44 6.83 4.69
C ASN A 112 1.41 7.94 4.91
N GLY A 113 1.77 9.20 4.65
CA GLY A 113 0.81 10.32 4.73
C GLY A 113 -0.44 10.10 3.85
N VAL A 114 -0.26 9.56 2.65
CA VAL A 114 -1.37 9.23 1.74
C VAL A 114 -2.12 7.99 2.20
N LEU A 115 -1.41 6.96 2.67
CA LEU A 115 -2.00 5.69 3.09
C LEU A 115 -2.97 5.84 4.28
N GLN A 116 -2.76 6.83 5.15
CA GLN A 116 -3.67 7.11 6.28
C GLN A 116 -5.06 7.60 5.87
N THR A 117 -5.28 7.94 4.59
CA THR A 117 -6.62 8.22 4.06
C THR A 117 -7.50 6.97 3.94
N GLY A 118 -6.90 5.77 4.02
CA GLY A 118 -7.60 4.49 4.00
C GLY A 118 -8.65 4.33 5.10
N GLY A 119 -9.48 3.31 4.96
CA GLY A 119 -10.43 2.90 6.00
C GLY A 119 -9.74 2.17 7.16
N SER A 120 -10.37 2.15 8.32
CA SER A 120 -9.84 1.46 9.51
C SER A 120 -9.63 -0.03 9.27
N GLY A 121 -8.53 -0.55 9.78
CA GLY A 121 -8.12 -1.94 9.60
C GLY A 121 -7.25 -2.18 8.36
N SER A 122 -6.87 -1.12 7.65
CA SER A 122 -5.93 -1.23 6.52
C SER A 122 -4.54 -1.70 6.97
N LYS A 123 -3.83 -2.36 6.06
CA LYS A 123 -2.55 -3.02 6.28
C LYS A 123 -1.55 -2.69 5.18
#